data_AF-A0A3D4CN45-F1
#
_entry.id   AF-A0A3D4CN45-F1
#
_cell.length_a   1.000
_cell.length_b   1.000
_cell.length_c   1.000
_cell.angle_alpha   90.00
_cell.angle_beta   90.00
_cell.angle_gamma   90.00
#
_symmetry.space_group_name_H-M   'P 1'
#
loop_
_entity.id
_entity.type
_entity.pdbx_description
1 polymer ?
#
loop_
_entity_poly.entity_id
_entity_poly.type
_entity_poly.pdbx_seq_one_letter_code
_entity_poly.pdbx_strand_id
1 'polypeptide(L)' 'NKEQIKKEVWTDNEEGNKIEIYKASSDNEEGKIIANIILEQKLSKQLHNYDFAVLYRTNSQSRAIEETLRKKNIPYKI' A
#
# COMPACT_ATOMS: atom_id res chain seq x y z
N ASN A 1 12.07 19.32 9.90
CA ASN A 1 13.42 18.89 9.47
C ASN A 1 14.36 20.09 9.31
N LYS A 2 14.81 20.71 10.41
CA LYS A 2 15.81 21.80 10.36
C LYS A 2 17.25 21.35 10.66
N GLU A 3 17.43 20.14 11.19
CA GLU A 3 18.74 19.58 11.57
C GLU A 3 19.09 18.30 10.80
N GLN A 4 18.42 18.04 9.68
CA GLN A 4 18.67 16.84 8.89
C GLN A 4 20.00 16.97 8.15
N ILE A 5 20.95 16.06 8.44
CA ILE A 5 22.22 15.95 7.71
C ILE A 5 21.89 15.69 6.24
N LYS A 6 22.42 16.53 5.35
CA LYS A 6 22.26 16.36 3.90
C LYS A 6 22.96 15.06 3.50
N LYS A 7 22.16 14.12 3.00
CA LYS A 7 22.64 12.88 2.39
C LYS A 7 22.13 12.84 0.96
N GLU A 8 23.01 12.56 0.01
CA GLU A 8 22.65 12.27 -1.36
C GLU A 8 22.44 10.77 -1.48
N VAL A 9 21.23 10.36 -1.87
CA VAL A 9 20.87 8.95 -2.09
C VAL A 9 20.79 8.74 -3.59
N TRP A 10 21.59 7.83 -4.12
CA TRP A 10 21.61 7.47 -5.54
C TRP A 10 21.39 5.97 -5.70
N THR A 11 20.91 5.55 -6.86
CA THR A 11 20.72 4.15 -7.25
C THR A 11 21.11 3.98 -8.72
N ASP A 12 21.70 2.84 -9.06
CA ASP A 12 22.00 2.43 -10.44
C ASP A 12 20.86 1.60 -11.07
N ASN A 13 19.77 1.42 -10.33
CA ASN A 13 18.61 0.65 -10.82
C ASN A 13 17.93 1.37 -12.00
N GLU A 14 17.33 0.57 -12.88
CA GLU A 14 16.53 1.07 -14.00
C GLU A 14 15.34 1.92 -13.54
N GLU A 15 14.88 2.81 -14.41
CA GLU A 15 13.73 3.66 -14.14
C GLU A 15 12.47 2.80 -13.92
N GLY A 16 11.92 2.88 -12.72
CA GLY A 16 10.75 2.10 -12.33
C GLY A 16 9.42 2.72 -12.77
N ASN A 17 8.33 2.09 -12.33
CA ASN A 17 6.99 2.62 -12.55
C ASN A 17 6.78 3.93 -11.77
N LYS A 18 5.99 4.84 -12.35
CA LYS A 18 5.59 6.09 -11.68
C LYS A 18 4.76 5.77 -10.43
N ILE A 19 4.91 6.60 -9.41
CA ILE A 19 4.13 6.50 -8.17
C ILE A 19 2.70 6.99 -8.46
N GLU A 20 1.73 6.11 -8.26
CA GLU A 20 0.32 6.42 -8.38
C GLU A 20 -0.21 7.02 -7.07
N ILE A 21 -1.06 8.04 -7.19
CA ILE A 21 -1.69 8.70 -6.04
C ILE A 21 -3.20 8.59 -6.21
N TYR A 22 -3.86 7.98 -5.22
CA TYR A 22 -5.31 7.87 -5.15
C TYR A 22 -5.84 8.74 -4.03
N LYS A 23 -6.96 9.42 -4.29
CA LYS A 23 -7.71 10.16 -3.28
C LYS A 23 -9.02 9.44 -3.03
N ALA A 24 -9.20 8.94 -1.81
CA ALA A 24 -10.43 8.33 -1.36
C ALA A 24 -11.28 9.35 -0.58
N SER A 25 -12.60 9.21 -0.65
CA SER A 25 -13.54 10.08 0.06
C SER A 25 -13.78 9.65 1.51
N SER A 26 -13.43 8.41 1.86
CA SER A 26 -13.55 7.84 3.21
C SER A 26 -12.56 6.71 3.44
N ASP A 27 -12.26 6.38 4.71
CA ASP A 27 -11.37 5.27 5.07
C ASP A 27 -11.85 3.91 4.53
N ASN A 28 -13.16 3.70 4.48
CA ASN A 28 -13.76 2.50 3.90
C ASN A 28 -13.56 2.42 2.38
N GLU A 29 -13.59 3.56 1.70
CA GLU A 29 -13.32 3.65 0.26
C GLU A 29 -11.83 3.44 -0.01
N GLU A 30 -10.95 4.02 0.81
CA GLU A 30 -9.52 3.80 0.76
C GLU A 30 -9.17 2.31 0.91
N GLY A 31 -9.72 1.64 1.93
CA GLY A 31 -9.52 0.20 2.11
C GLY A 31 -10.01 -0.64 0.91
N LYS A 32 -11.13 -0.26 0.29
CA LYS A 32 -11.63 -0.93 -0.93
C LYS A 32 -10.69 -0.73 -2.11
N ILE A 33 -10.18 0.49 -2.31
CA ILE A 33 -9.23 0.81 -3.37
C ILE A 33 -7.96 -0.03 -3.17
N ILE A 34 -7.39 -0.05 -1.96
CA ILE A 34 -6.21 -0.85 -1.62
C ILE A 34 -6.44 -2.34 -1.91
N ALA A 35 -7.56 -2.90 -1.42
CA ALA A 35 -7.86 -4.31 -1.60
C ALA A 35 -8.06 -4.68 -3.10
N ASN A 36 -8.66 -3.80 -3.88
CA ASN A 36 -8.82 -3.99 -5.32
C ASN A 36 -7.47 -3.92 -6.05
N ILE A 37 -6.61 -2.95 -5.73
CA ILE A 37 -5.27 -2.83 -6.31
C ILE A 37 -4.44 -4.07 -6.00
N ILE A 38 -4.46 -4.56 -4.76
CA ILE A 38 -3.75 -5.80 -4.38
C ILE A 38 -4.26 -6.96 -5.24
N LEU A 39 -5.57 -7.13 -5.38
CA LEU A 39 -6.15 -8.21 -6.17
C LEU A 39 -5.77 -8.12 -7.65
N GLU A 40 -5.85 -6.93 -8.24
CA GLU A 40 -5.52 -6.68 -9.63
C GLU A 40 -4.04 -6.95 -9.93
N GLN A 41 -3.14 -6.40 -9.10
CA GLN A 41 -1.70 -6.61 -9.23
C GLN A 41 -1.32 -8.08 -9.01
N LYS A 42 -1.97 -8.75 -8.05
CA LYS A 42 -1.81 -10.17 -7.80
C LYS A 42 -2.16 -11.01 -9.03
N LEU A 43 -3.28 -10.72 -9.68
CA LEU A 43 -3.73 -11.44 -10.88
C LEU A 43 -2.90 -11.09 -12.11
N SER A 44 -2.57 -9.82 -12.31
CA SER A 44 -1.83 -9.34 -13.49
C SER A 44 -0.36 -9.76 -13.49
N LYS A 45 0.30 -9.71 -12.32
CA LYS A 45 1.75 -9.95 -12.19
C LYS A 45 2.10 -11.26 -11.48
N GLN A 46 1.09 -12.10 -11.18
CA GLN A 46 1.26 -13.36 -10.44
C GLN A 46 1.99 -13.19 -9.10
N LEU A 47 1.79 -12.03 -8.45
CA LEU A 47 2.40 -11.74 -7.15
C LEU A 47 1.68 -12.51 -6.03
N HIS A 48 2.32 -12.60 -4.88
CA HIS A 48 1.75 -13.20 -3.68
C HIS A 48 1.34 -12.12 -2.68
N ASN A 49 0.50 -12.49 -1.71
CA ASN A 49 0.04 -11.52 -0.71
C ASN A 49 1.19 -10.97 0.17
N TYR A 50 2.32 -11.69 0.28
CA TYR A 50 3.49 -11.25 1.05
C TYR A 50 4.35 -10.21 0.30
N ASP A 51 4.13 -10.03 -1.00
CA ASP A 51 4.83 -9.01 -1.80
C ASP A 51 4.24 -7.60 -1.59
N PHE A 52 3.11 -7.50 -0.88
CA PHE A 52 2.41 -6.26 -0.60
C PHE A 52 2.57 -5.87 0.87
N ALA A 53 2.88 -4.61 1.13
CA ALA A 53 2.92 -4.02 2.46
C ALA A 53 2.08 -2.75 2.52
N VAL A 54 1.31 -2.58 3.58
CA VAL A 54 0.49 -1.39 3.83
C VAL A 54 1.05 -0.67 5.05
N LEU A 55 1.55 0.55 4.84
CA LEU A 55 2.10 1.41 5.88
C LEU A 55 1.08 2.48 6.25
N TYR A 56 0.81 2.62 7.54
CA TYR A 56 -0.12 3.62 8.09
C TYR A 56 0.55 4.36 9.25
N ARG A 57 -0.01 5.54 9.60
CA ARG A 57 0.58 6.41 10.63
C ARG A 57 0.08 6.08 12.02
N THR A 58 -1.19 5.66 12.15
CA THR A 58 -1.79 5.31 13.45
C THR A 58 -2.56 3.98 13.36
N ASN A 59 -2.54 3.21 14.45
CA ASN A 59 -3.23 1.90 14.51
C ASN A 59 -4.74 2.00 14.25
N SER A 60 -5.36 3.16 14.48
CA SER A 60 -6.78 3.38 14.16
C SER A 60 -7.08 3.26 12.66
N GLN A 61 -6.12 3.55 11.79
CA GLN A 61 -6.27 3.46 10.32
C GLN A 61 -6.29 2.01 9.83
N SER A 62 -5.69 1.07 10.57
CA SER A 62 -5.62 -0.33 10.15
C SER A 62 -7.01 -0.96 10.05
N ARG A 63 -7.94 -0.57 10.93
CA ARG A 63 -9.27 -1.17 11.03
C ARG A 63 -10.04 -1.19 9.71
N ALA A 64 -10.11 -0.05 8.99
CA ALA A 64 -10.84 0.03 7.72
C ALA A 64 -10.22 -0.85 6.64
N ILE A 65 -8.89 -0.95 6.64
CA ILE A 65 -8.11 -1.77 5.70
C ILE A 65 -8.30 -3.26 6.02
N GLU A 66 -8.19 -3.65 7.29
CA GLU A 66 -8.40 -5.03 7.73
C GLU A 66 -9.82 -5.52 7.44
N GLU A 67 -10.84 -4.69 7.67
CA GLU A 67 -12.23 -5.04 7.37
C GLU A 67 -12.46 -5.27 5.86
N THR A 68 -11.82 -4.46 5.01
CA THR A 68 -11.95 -4.60 3.55
C THR A 68 -11.17 -5.80 3.02
N LEU A 69 -9.95 -6.05 3.51
CA LEU A 69 -9.19 -7.26 3.20
C LEU A 69 -9.92 -8.53 3.64
N ARG A 70 -10.53 -8.53 4.83
CA ARG A 70 -11.36 -9.64 5.34
C ARG A 70 -12.57 -9.88 4.45
N LYS A 71 -13.31 -8.84 4.05
CA LYS A 71 -14.46 -8.96 3.13
C LYS A 71 -14.09 -9.54 1.77
N LYS A 72 -12.85 -9.30 1.32
CA LYS A 72 -12.32 -9.81 0.04
C LYS A 72 -11.59 -11.15 0.17
N ASN A 73 -11.59 -11.77 1.36
CA ASN A 73 -10.84 -12.99 1.67
C ASN A 73 -9.35 -12.90 1.29
N ILE A 74 -8.73 -11.73 1.54
CA ILE A 74 -7.29 -11.53 1.33
C ILE A 74 -6.57 -11.79 2.67
N PRO A 75 -5.71 -12.83 2.74
CA PRO A 75 -4.86 -13.05 3.91
C PRO A 75 -3.97 -11.84 4.19
N TYR A 76 -3.96 -11.38 5.43
CA TYR A 76 -3.13 -10.28 5.90
C TYR A 76 -2.47 -10.64 7.23
N LYS A 77 -1.39 -9.92 7.55
CA LYS A 77 -0.68 -10.00 8.82
C LYS A 77 -0.42 -8.57 9.30
N ILE A 78 -0.65 -8.34 10.60
CA ILE A 78 -0.33 -7.07 11.28
C ILE A 78 1.11 -7.14 11.77
#